data_AF-A0A0F9WEZ1-F1
#
_entry.id   AF-A0A0F9WEZ1-F1
#
_cell.length_a   1.000
_cell.length_b   1.000
_cell.length_c   1.000
_cell.angle_alpha   90.00
_cell.angle_beta   90.00
_cell.angle_gamma   90.00
#
_symmetry.space_group_name_H-M   'P 1'
#
loop_
_entity.id
_entity.type
_entity.pdbx_description
1 polymer ?
#
loop_
_entity_poly.entity_id
_entity_poly.type
_entity_poly.pdbx_seq_one_letter_code
_entity_poly.pdbx_strand_id
1 'polypeptide(L)'
;MPLPTRAVDASFDQLTLEEAQCLKSARWPVYVQCLWTATEQPGPRVLSLRTAQEAGLSIAGYISLNDVYGGAYHIDSGRAGVPNDLWDALDFVAVDVELRGIAIPNILQAIDWVEELGKRAVLYTSYNAWRNYVIPGNSSAVSDRGTPLWNAIWDKHPDFDYPTLRYGGWQDDQVFMEQWSGGTHICGQFVDRNTIVNPELVYGQTFGEPTQSVQSIMGELLTMNVPIYGSDGPVTLHQLLHRGYHAAGAVSTTARISKLREAATAAQNALAIHIQQHNTSGSIIDRFSPEHIGRMADLLDQLEAELRIGGGE
;
A
#
# COMPACT_ATOMS: atom_id res chain seq x y z
N MET A 1 15.39 -21.15 -5.89
CA MET A 1 16.24 -21.08 -4.68
C MET A 1 15.40 -21.50 -3.48
N PRO A 2 15.98 -22.08 -2.41
CA PRO A 2 15.22 -22.32 -1.18
C PRO A 2 14.69 -20.99 -0.62
N LEU A 3 13.52 -21.02 0.02
CA LEU A 3 12.92 -19.84 0.64
C LEU A 3 13.79 -19.36 1.82
N PRO A 4 13.82 -18.04 2.08
CA PRO A 4 14.57 -17.50 3.20
C PRO A 4 13.98 -17.96 4.53
N THR A 5 14.84 -18.19 5.52
CA THR A 5 14.46 -18.67 6.86
C THR A 5 14.83 -17.70 7.97
N ARG A 6 15.54 -16.61 7.64
CA ARG A 6 16.06 -15.63 8.61
C ARG A 6 16.04 -14.23 8.02
N ALA A 7 15.81 -13.26 8.87
CA ALA A 7 15.91 -11.85 8.54
C ALA A 7 16.54 -11.08 9.71
N VAL A 8 17.15 -9.94 9.40
CA VAL A 8 17.53 -8.93 10.39
C VAL A 8 16.77 -7.65 10.10
N ASP A 9 16.45 -6.89 11.14
CA ASP A 9 15.88 -5.55 11.00
C ASP A 9 16.65 -4.51 11.81
N ALA A 10 16.65 -3.27 11.32
CA ALA A 10 17.37 -2.16 11.95
C ALA A 10 16.76 -0.80 11.63
N SER A 11 17.00 0.17 12.52
CA SER A 11 16.54 1.55 12.38
C SER A 11 17.63 2.53 12.02
N PHE A 12 18.48 2.85 13.00
CA PHE A 12 19.42 3.98 12.93
C PHE A 12 20.86 3.56 12.71
N ASP A 13 21.15 2.27 12.75
CA ASP A 13 22.49 1.77 12.48
C ASP A 13 22.71 1.64 10.98
N GLN A 14 23.76 2.27 10.45
CA GLN A 14 24.01 2.31 9.01
C GLN A 14 24.70 1.03 8.56
N LEU A 15 24.07 0.30 7.64
CA LEU A 15 24.66 -0.89 7.06
C LEU A 15 25.81 -0.55 6.11
N THR A 16 27.01 -1.07 6.39
CA THR A 16 28.14 -1.02 5.46
C THR A 16 28.13 -2.21 4.50
N LEU A 17 28.86 -2.08 3.38
CA LEU A 17 28.93 -3.16 2.40
C LEU A 17 29.60 -4.43 2.96
N GLU A 18 30.60 -4.28 3.83
CA GLU A 18 31.28 -5.40 4.49
C GLU A 18 30.31 -6.16 5.41
N GLU A 19 29.53 -5.43 6.23
CA GLU A 19 28.49 -6.02 7.07
C GLU A 19 27.42 -6.73 6.25
N ALA A 20 26.93 -6.11 5.17
CA ALA A 20 25.94 -6.69 4.29
C ALA A 20 26.43 -7.99 3.60
N GLN A 21 27.69 -8.01 3.15
CA GLN A 21 28.33 -9.20 2.60
C GLN A 21 28.50 -10.29 3.66
N CYS A 22 28.88 -9.91 4.88
CA CYS A 22 28.96 -10.84 6.00
C CYS A 22 27.58 -11.45 6.32
N LEU A 23 26.52 -10.63 6.44
CA LEU A 23 25.14 -11.09 6.67
C LEU A 23 24.72 -12.12 5.62
N LYS A 24 24.95 -11.84 4.34
CA LYS A 24 24.67 -12.77 3.25
C LYS A 24 25.41 -14.09 3.41
N SER A 25 26.72 -14.04 3.69
CA SER A 25 27.55 -15.24 3.90
C SER A 25 27.12 -16.06 5.12
N ALA A 26 26.65 -15.36 6.17
CA ALA A 26 26.14 -15.94 7.41
C ALA A 26 24.68 -16.42 7.30
N ARG A 27 24.11 -16.41 6.08
CA ARG A 27 22.74 -16.86 5.77
C ARG A 27 21.66 -16.05 6.50
N TRP A 28 21.84 -14.73 6.53
CA TRP A 28 20.79 -13.74 6.83
C TRP A 28 20.37 -13.07 5.51
N PRO A 29 19.53 -13.74 4.70
CA PRO A 29 19.27 -13.33 3.32
C PRO A 29 18.37 -12.10 3.18
N VAL A 30 17.70 -11.66 4.25
CA VAL A 30 16.73 -10.55 4.23
C VAL A 30 17.17 -9.47 5.22
N TYR A 31 17.18 -8.22 4.76
CA TYR A 31 17.42 -7.02 5.57
C TYR A 31 16.18 -6.12 5.54
N VAL A 32 15.61 -5.83 6.71
CA VAL A 32 14.42 -4.99 6.85
C VAL A 32 14.82 -3.64 7.47
N GLN A 33 14.46 -2.54 6.83
CA GLN A 33 14.87 -1.20 7.26
C GLN A 33 13.68 -0.40 7.79
N CYS A 34 13.87 0.27 8.92
CA CYS A 34 12.93 1.28 9.37
C CYS A 34 12.88 2.44 8.36
N LEU A 35 11.70 2.69 7.80
CA LEU A 35 11.46 3.79 6.86
C LEU A 35 10.92 5.02 7.59
N TRP A 36 10.23 4.82 8.71
CA TRP A 36 9.56 5.86 9.49
C TRP A 36 9.28 5.37 10.92
N THR A 37 9.71 6.14 11.93
CA THR A 37 9.64 5.78 13.36
C THR A 37 8.37 6.26 14.06
N ALA A 38 7.29 6.50 13.32
CA ALA A 38 6.14 7.31 13.73
C ALA A 38 6.40 8.82 13.86
N THR A 39 7.67 9.26 13.92
CA THR A 39 8.05 10.67 14.14
C THR A 39 9.07 11.21 13.14
N GLU A 40 10.00 10.37 12.68
CA GLU A 40 11.04 10.78 11.74
C GLU A 40 11.45 9.64 10.81
N GLN A 41 12.17 10.00 9.75
CA GLN A 41 12.79 9.02 8.85
C GLN A 41 14.23 8.78 9.31
N PRO A 42 14.65 7.54 9.59
CA PRO A 42 16.04 7.27 9.95
C PRO A 42 16.99 7.71 8.83
N GLY A 43 18.06 8.43 9.21
CA GLY A 43 19.05 8.97 8.27
C GLY A 43 19.65 7.91 7.33
N PRO A 44 20.08 6.74 7.84
CA PRO A 44 20.71 5.71 7.02
C PRO A 44 19.79 4.94 6.07
N ARG A 45 18.45 5.06 6.18
CA ARG A 45 17.50 4.12 5.54
C ARG A 45 17.76 3.84 4.06
N VAL A 46 18.03 4.89 3.26
CA VAL A 46 18.24 4.76 1.80
C VAL A 46 19.57 4.09 1.52
N LEU A 47 20.62 4.46 2.25
CA LEU A 47 21.95 3.90 2.07
C LEU A 47 22.00 2.44 2.52
N SER A 48 21.36 2.10 3.64
CA SER A 48 21.27 0.71 4.11
C SER A 48 20.52 -0.18 3.12
N LEU A 49 19.38 0.28 2.56
CA LEU A 49 18.64 -0.45 1.53
C LEU A 49 19.47 -0.66 0.25
N ARG A 50 20.11 0.39 -0.26
CA ARG A 50 21.03 0.31 -1.42
C ARG A 50 22.15 -0.71 -1.16
N THR A 51 22.77 -0.64 0.01
CA THR A 51 23.90 -1.48 0.39
C THR A 51 23.50 -2.95 0.52
N ALA A 52 22.35 -3.22 1.15
CA ALA A 52 21.80 -4.57 1.24
C ALA A 52 21.49 -5.14 -0.16
N GLN A 53 20.86 -4.34 -1.04
CA GLN A 53 20.57 -4.73 -2.41
C GLN A 53 21.85 -4.99 -3.23
N GLU A 54 22.89 -4.15 -3.08
CA GLU A 54 24.19 -4.31 -3.75
C GLU A 54 24.92 -5.59 -3.29
N ALA A 55 24.86 -5.92 -1.99
CA ALA A 55 25.33 -7.19 -1.49
C ALA A 55 24.49 -8.39 -1.99
N GLY A 56 23.31 -8.12 -2.57
CA GLY A 56 22.34 -9.09 -3.07
C GLY A 56 21.60 -9.81 -1.95
N LEU A 57 21.26 -9.07 -0.89
CA LEU A 57 20.22 -9.42 0.08
C LEU A 57 18.85 -9.03 -0.49
N SER A 58 17.82 -9.77 -0.08
CA SER A 58 16.43 -9.31 -0.16
C SER A 58 16.24 -8.12 0.76
N ILE A 59 15.45 -7.13 0.34
CA ILE A 59 15.20 -5.92 1.11
C ILE A 59 13.71 -5.74 1.40
N ALA A 60 13.40 -5.25 2.59
CA ALA A 60 12.04 -4.88 2.99
C ALA A 60 12.06 -3.63 3.88
N GLY A 61 10.89 -3.06 4.12
CA GLY A 61 10.75 -1.87 4.96
C GLY A 61 9.75 -2.07 6.09
N TYR A 62 9.81 -1.22 7.11
CA TYR A 62 8.73 -1.08 8.07
C TYR A 62 8.45 0.38 8.43
N ILE A 63 7.20 0.64 8.81
CA ILE A 63 6.68 1.97 9.11
C ILE A 63 5.89 1.87 10.42
N SER A 64 6.38 2.55 11.46
CA SER A 64 5.72 2.57 12.77
C SER A 64 4.58 3.58 12.80
N LEU A 65 3.47 3.21 13.47
CA LEU A 65 2.32 4.08 13.68
C LEU A 65 2.33 4.70 15.09
N ASN A 66 1.64 5.84 15.26
CA ASN A 66 1.26 6.36 16.58
C ASN A 66 -0.23 6.75 16.62
N ASP A 67 -0.67 7.30 17.74
CA ASP A 67 -2.07 7.71 18.00
C ASP A 67 -2.38 9.15 17.58
N VAL A 68 -1.38 9.91 17.10
CA VAL A 68 -1.53 11.32 16.76
C VAL A 68 -2.06 11.50 15.34
N TYR A 69 -1.62 10.65 14.40
CA TYR A 69 -1.96 10.76 12.99
C TYR A 69 -2.68 9.52 12.47
N GLY A 70 -3.36 9.66 11.33
CA GLY A 70 -3.98 8.53 10.64
C GLY A 70 -2.95 7.57 10.03
N GLY A 71 -3.37 6.35 9.73
CA GLY A 71 -2.51 5.34 9.13
C GLY A 71 -1.88 5.79 7.82
N ALA A 72 -2.67 6.39 6.92
CA ALA A 72 -2.20 6.87 5.62
C ALA A 72 -1.07 7.90 5.75
N TYR A 73 -1.17 8.81 6.73
CA TYR A 73 -0.11 9.81 6.97
C TYR A 73 1.24 9.16 7.28
N HIS A 74 1.25 8.10 8.09
CA HIS A 74 2.49 7.41 8.44
C HIS A 74 3.08 6.67 7.25
N ILE A 75 2.23 6.00 6.46
CA ILE A 75 2.68 5.31 5.25
C ILE A 75 3.23 6.32 4.23
N ASP A 76 2.54 7.44 4.00
CA ASP A 76 3.03 8.53 3.14
C ASP A 76 4.38 9.09 3.61
N SER A 77 4.53 9.28 4.93
CA SER A 77 5.75 9.80 5.52
C SER A 77 6.93 8.83 5.34
N GLY A 78 6.72 7.52 5.48
CA GLY A 78 7.73 6.52 5.16
C GLY A 78 8.02 6.45 3.66
N ARG A 79 6.98 6.41 2.82
CA ARG A 79 7.10 6.32 1.36
C ARG A 79 7.86 7.48 0.75
N ALA A 80 7.59 8.71 1.20
CA ALA A 80 8.24 9.93 0.71
C ALA A 80 9.76 9.94 0.98
N GLY A 81 10.21 9.15 1.94
CA GLY A 81 11.62 9.02 2.30
C GLY A 81 12.41 8.03 1.44
N VAL A 82 11.77 7.31 0.52
CA VAL A 82 12.37 6.21 -0.23
C VAL A 82 12.29 6.46 -1.75
N PRO A 83 13.42 6.46 -2.48
CA PRO A 83 13.45 6.51 -3.94
C PRO A 83 12.59 5.40 -4.58
N ASN A 84 11.97 5.68 -5.73
CA ASN A 84 11.05 4.75 -6.39
C ASN A 84 11.71 3.40 -6.70
N ASP A 85 12.95 3.41 -7.20
CA ASP A 85 13.70 2.19 -7.52
C ASP A 85 13.88 1.26 -6.30
N LEU A 86 14.13 1.84 -5.13
CA LEU A 86 14.24 1.07 -3.89
C LEU A 86 12.88 0.63 -3.38
N TRP A 87 11.86 1.50 -3.44
CA TRP A 87 10.51 1.14 -3.06
C TRP A 87 10.02 -0.06 -3.87
N ASP A 88 10.16 0.01 -5.19
CA ASP A 88 9.77 -1.04 -6.13
C ASP A 88 10.50 -2.36 -5.86
N ALA A 89 11.73 -2.30 -5.34
CA ALA A 89 12.53 -3.45 -4.97
C ALA A 89 12.23 -4.03 -3.57
N LEU A 90 11.42 -3.37 -2.72
CA LEU A 90 11.03 -3.94 -1.43
C LEU A 90 10.10 -5.14 -1.63
N ASP A 91 10.44 -6.26 -0.97
CA ASP A 91 9.65 -7.49 -0.98
C ASP A 91 8.30 -7.32 -0.24
N PHE A 92 8.30 -6.54 0.84
CA PHE A 92 7.12 -6.17 1.61
C PHE A 92 7.35 -4.88 2.41
N VAL A 93 6.28 -4.32 2.96
CA VAL A 93 6.33 -3.24 3.94
C VAL A 93 5.52 -3.63 5.17
N ALA A 94 6.17 -3.68 6.33
CA ALA A 94 5.50 -3.96 7.59
C ALA A 94 4.90 -2.68 8.20
N VAL A 95 3.67 -2.79 8.69
CA VAL A 95 2.99 -1.81 9.54
C VAL A 95 3.31 -2.16 10.98
N ASP A 96 4.16 -1.37 11.61
CA ASP A 96 4.66 -1.59 12.97
C ASP A 96 3.74 -0.91 14.00
N VAL A 97 3.17 -1.74 14.89
CA VAL A 97 2.17 -1.36 15.90
C VAL A 97 2.64 -1.75 17.29
N GLU A 98 3.39 -0.86 17.93
CA GLU A 98 3.89 -1.03 19.30
C GLU A 98 3.61 0.14 20.24
N LEU A 99 3.07 1.25 19.73
CA LEU A 99 2.75 2.44 20.53
C LEU A 99 1.31 2.42 21.04
N ARG A 100 1.09 3.13 22.15
CA ARG A 100 -0.21 3.23 22.82
C ARG A 100 -1.19 4.07 22.02
N GLY A 101 -2.46 3.66 22.06
CA GLY A 101 -3.59 4.45 21.56
C GLY A 101 -3.93 4.25 20.08
N ILE A 102 -3.20 3.39 19.37
CA ILE A 102 -3.41 3.20 17.93
C ILE A 102 -4.76 2.50 17.69
N ALA A 103 -5.68 3.18 16.99
CA ALA A 103 -6.99 2.64 16.69
C ALA A 103 -6.94 1.63 15.53
N ILE A 104 -7.72 0.54 15.61
CA ILE A 104 -7.83 -0.47 14.55
C ILE A 104 -8.12 0.14 13.17
N PRO A 105 -9.03 1.14 13.02
CA PRO A 105 -9.24 1.80 11.73
C PRO A 105 -7.98 2.44 11.14
N ASN A 106 -7.08 2.99 11.97
CA ASN A 106 -5.81 3.55 11.49
C ASN A 106 -4.85 2.45 11.02
N ILE A 107 -4.85 1.30 11.70
CA ILE A 107 -4.03 0.15 11.31
C ILE A 107 -4.52 -0.41 9.97
N LEU A 108 -5.83 -0.59 9.81
CA LEU A 108 -6.43 -1.05 8.56
C LEU A 108 -6.16 -0.08 7.42
N GLN A 109 -6.32 1.23 7.65
CA GLN A 109 -5.99 2.25 6.66
C GLN A 109 -4.50 2.21 6.26
N ALA A 110 -3.58 1.98 7.19
CA ALA A 110 -2.16 1.85 6.88
C ALA A 110 -1.89 0.61 6.00
N ILE A 111 -2.53 -0.51 6.29
CA ILE A 111 -2.44 -1.74 5.49
C ILE A 111 -2.96 -1.48 4.07
N ASP A 112 -4.15 -0.90 3.93
CA ASP A 112 -4.76 -0.56 2.63
C ASP A 112 -3.83 0.33 1.81
N TRP A 113 -3.24 1.34 2.45
CA TRP A 113 -2.38 2.29 1.77
C TRP A 113 -1.05 1.67 1.30
N VAL A 114 -0.49 0.72 2.07
CA VAL A 114 0.67 -0.06 1.62
C VAL A 114 0.33 -0.90 0.39
N GLU A 115 -0.85 -1.55 0.40
CA GLU A 115 -1.32 -2.38 -0.71
C GLU A 115 -1.61 -1.54 -1.96
N GLU A 116 -2.23 -0.37 -1.82
CA GLU A 116 -2.46 0.59 -2.91
C GLU A 116 -1.15 1.10 -3.53
N LEU A 117 -0.10 1.23 -2.72
CA LEU A 117 1.25 1.57 -3.19
C LEU A 117 2.00 0.37 -3.83
N GLY A 118 1.28 -0.71 -4.14
CA GLY A 118 1.79 -1.87 -4.87
C GLY A 118 2.72 -2.75 -4.04
N LYS A 119 2.57 -2.75 -2.72
CA LYS A 119 3.41 -3.53 -1.81
C LYS A 119 2.58 -4.51 -0.98
N ARG A 120 3.19 -5.65 -0.63
CA ARG A 120 2.62 -6.57 0.34
C ARG A 120 2.68 -5.95 1.73
N ALA A 121 1.54 -5.76 2.36
CA ALA A 121 1.46 -5.39 3.76
C ALA A 121 1.69 -6.60 4.68
N VAL A 122 2.46 -6.39 5.75
CA VAL A 122 2.63 -7.31 6.88
C VAL A 122 2.35 -6.50 8.15
N LEU A 123 1.77 -7.08 9.19
CA LEU A 123 1.62 -6.39 10.47
C LEU A 123 2.73 -6.83 11.43
N TYR A 124 3.50 -5.91 11.99
CA TYR A 124 4.42 -6.20 13.09
C TYR A 124 3.85 -5.73 14.43
N THR A 125 3.85 -6.61 15.44
CA THR A 125 3.44 -6.28 16.81
C THR A 125 3.85 -7.39 17.79
N SER A 126 3.67 -7.15 19.09
CA SER A 126 3.80 -8.15 20.16
C SER A 126 2.45 -8.41 20.84
N TYR A 127 2.33 -9.53 21.56
CA TYR A 127 1.13 -9.84 22.35
C TYR A 127 0.70 -8.68 23.26
N ASN A 128 1.65 -8.10 23.98
CA ASN A 128 1.36 -7.05 24.95
C ASN A 128 0.92 -5.76 24.25
N ALA A 129 1.56 -5.38 23.14
CA ALA A 129 1.14 -4.23 22.37
C ALA A 129 -0.27 -4.44 21.78
N TRP A 130 -0.50 -5.55 21.09
CA TRP A 130 -1.78 -5.81 20.45
C TRP A 130 -2.96 -5.86 21.43
N ARG A 131 -2.79 -6.44 22.62
CA ARG A 131 -3.86 -6.55 23.60
C ARG A 131 -4.11 -5.26 24.38
N ASN A 132 -3.06 -4.50 24.69
CA ASN A 132 -3.16 -3.41 25.65
C ASN A 132 -3.04 -2.01 25.06
N TYR A 133 -2.43 -1.87 23.87
CA TYR A 133 -2.10 -0.58 23.28
C TYR A 133 -3.01 -0.22 22.11
N VAL A 134 -3.50 -1.23 21.39
CA VAL A 134 -4.44 -1.06 20.28
C VAL A 134 -5.88 -0.86 20.79
N ILE A 135 -6.69 -0.12 20.03
CA ILE A 135 -8.09 0.21 20.38
C ILE A 135 -9.05 -0.18 19.24
N PRO A 136 -10.00 -1.12 19.43
CA PRO A 136 -10.09 -2.03 20.57
C PRO A 136 -8.92 -3.03 20.59
N GLY A 137 -8.44 -3.36 21.78
CA GLY A 137 -7.34 -4.31 21.96
C GLY A 137 -7.74 -5.74 21.59
N ASN A 138 -6.77 -6.53 21.13
CA ASN A 138 -6.95 -7.92 20.74
C ASN A 138 -8.01 -8.17 19.64
N SER A 139 -8.27 -7.17 18.79
CA SER A 139 -9.16 -7.30 17.64
C SER A 139 -8.66 -8.35 16.63
N SER A 140 -9.57 -9.05 15.96
CA SER A 140 -9.29 -9.96 14.83
C SER A 140 -9.37 -9.27 13.46
N ALA A 141 -9.74 -7.99 13.41
CA ALA A 141 -10.04 -7.32 12.15
C ALA A 141 -8.90 -7.37 11.11
N VAL A 142 -7.64 -7.42 11.57
CA VAL A 142 -6.47 -7.55 10.68
C VAL A 142 -6.25 -9.00 10.23
N SER A 143 -6.35 -9.98 11.13
CA SER A 143 -6.22 -11.40 10.77
C SER A 143 -7.34 -11.89 9.86
N ASP A 144 -8.56 -11.38 10.06
CA ASP A 144 -9.75 -11.76 9.28
C ASP A 144 -9.63 -11.32 7.80
N ARG A 145 -8.77 -10.33 7.52
CA ARG A 145 -8.41 -9.90 6.17
C ARG A 145 -7.29 -10.72 5.54
N GLY A 146 -6.67 -11.62 6.28
CA GLY A 146 -5.53 -12.41 5.82
C GLY A 146 -4.21 -11.64 5.74
N THR A 147 -4.08 -10.49 6.42
CA THR A 147 -2.80 -9.79 6.54
C THR A 147 -1.84 -10.63 7.40
N PRO A 148 -0.66 -11.02 6.88
CA PRO A 148 0.30 -11.82 7.64
C PRO A 148 0.82 -11.12 8.89
N LEU A 149 1.09 -11.90 9.93
CA LEU A 149 1.68 -11.42 11.18
C LEU A 149 3.21 -11.59 11.18
N TRP A 150 3.91 -10.53 11.53
CA TRP A 150 5.26 -10.56 12.07
C TRP A 150 5.16 -10.41 13.59
N ASN A 151 5.24 -11.53 14.30
CA ASN A 151 5.11 -11.61 15.75
C ASN A 151 6.41 -11.17 16.45
N ALA A 152 6.33 -10.66 17.68
CA ALA A 152 7.48 -10.43 18.54
C ALA A 152 7.33 -11.14 19.90
N ILE A 153 8.25 -12.07 20.16
CA ILE A 153 8.43 -12.77 21.45
C ILE A 153 9.93 -12.80 21.77
N TRP A 154 10.40 -11.88 22.61
CA TRP A 154 11.83 -11.73 22.90
C TRP A 154 12.35 -12.69 23.97
N ASP A 155 12.42 -13.98 23.65
CA ASP A 155 12.90 -15.02 24.54
C ASP A 155 14.35 -15.47 24.25
N LYS A 156 14.94 -14.93 23.16
CA LYS A 156 16.29 -15.21 22.64
C LYS A 156 16.45 -16.57 21.98
N HIS A 157 15.38 -17.28 21.68
CA HIS A 157 15.40 -18.55 20.97
C HIS A 157 14.83 -18.40 19.55
N PRO A 158 15.48 -18.97 18.52
CA PRO A 158 15.08 -18.77 17.12
C PRO A 158 13.94 -19.71 16.66
N ASP A 159 13.25 -20.39 17.57
CA ASP A 159 12.10 -21.23 17.28
C ASP A 159 10.83 -20.40 17.02
N PHE A 160 9.68 -21.06 16.97
CA PHE A 160 8.40 -20.44 16.64
C PHE A 160 7.46 -20.57 17.82
N ASP A 161 7.28 -19.48 18.56
CA ASP A 161 6.62 -19.47 19.86
C ASP A 161 5.19 -18.94 19.84
N TYR A 162 4.75 -18.30 18.76
CA TYR A 162 3.37 -17.82 18.62
C TYR A 162 2.27 -18.81 19.08
N PRO A 163 2.36 -20.14 18.81
CA PRO A 163 1.35 -21.11 19.27
C PRO A 163 1.14 -21.14 20.79
N THR A 164 2.15 -20.73 21.56
CA THR A 164 2.11 -20.68 23.03
C THR A 164 1.35 -19.45 23.55
N LEU A 165 1.21 -18.40 22.73
CA LEU A 165 0.68 -17.11 23.14
C LEU A 165 -0.09 -16.42 22.01
N ARG A 166 -1.14 -17.07 21.50
CA ARG A 166 -1.97 -16.52 20.41
C ARG A 166 -2.74 -15.26 20.81
N TYR A 167 -2.90 -14.34 19.86
CA TYR A 167 -3.64 -13.09 20.02
C TYR A 167 -4.15 -12.57 18.68
N GLY A 168 -5.13 -11.65 18.71
CA GLY A 168 -5.56 -10.91 17.53
C GLY A 168 -6.14 -11.74 16.38
N GLY A 169 -6.60 -12.97 16.66
CA GLY A 169 -7.31 -13.83 15.70
C GLY A 169 -6.42 -14.62 14.74
N TRP A 170 -5.13 -14.27 14.60
CA TRP A 170 -4.21 -15.02 13.72
C TRP A 170 -4.08 -16.48 14.15
N GLN A 171 -4.00 -17.34 13.13
CA GLN A 171 -3.64 -18.74 13.25
C GLN A 171 -2.14 -18.93 12.92
N ASP A 172 -1.60 -20.09 13.28
CA ASP A 172 -0.17 -20.39 13.15
C ASP A 172 0.33 -20.27 11.70
N ASP A 173 -0.50 -20.63 10.73
CA ASP A 173 -0.24 -20.54 9.29
C ASP A 173 -0.40 -19.12 8.71
N GLN A 174 -0.82 -18.15 9.53
CA GLN A 174 -0.90 -16.73 9.18
C GLN A 174 0.29 -15.93 9.75
N VAL A 175 1.19 -16.56 10.49
CA VAL A 175 2.40 -15.92 11.01
C VAL A 175 3.53 -16.06 10.00
N PHE A 176 3.92 -14.96 9.39
CA PHE A 176 5.01 -14.90 8.43
C PHE A 176 6.38 -15.01 9.11
N MET A 177 6.58 -14.26 10.19
CA MET A 177 7.89 -14.06 10.80
C MET A 177 7.76 -13.85 12.31
N GLU A 178 8.80 -14.21 13.05
CA GLU A 178 8.89 -13.96 14.50
C GLU A 178 10.21 -13.26 14.84
N GLN A 179 10.12 -12.12 15.52
CA GLN A 179 11.26 -11.42 16.13
C GLN A 179 11.49 -11.99 17.53
N TRP A 180 12.63 -12.62 17.73
CA TRP A 180 12.96 -13.33 18.96
C TRP A 180 14.05 -12.66 19.80
N SER A 181 14.66 -11.59 19.28
CA SER A 181 15.63 -10.80 20.02
C SER A 181 15.82 -9.44 19.37
N GLY A 182 15.87 -8.40 20.20
CA GLY A 182 16.30 -7.06 19.78
C GLY A 182 17.71 -6.69 20.25
N GLY A 183 18.30 -5.69 19.59
CA GLY A 183 19.50 -4.98 20.02
C GLY A 183 20.76 -5.83 20.15
N THR A 184 21.10 -6.62 19.13
CA THR A 184 22.30 -7.46 19.09
C THR A 184 23.21 -7.10 17.94
N HIS A 185 24.50 -7.40 18.05
CA HIS A 185 25.40 -7.31 16.90
C HIS A 185 25.44 -8.63 16.12
N ILE A 186 25.24 -8.57 14.81
CA ILE A 186 25.53 -9.64 13.87
C ILE A 186 26.42 -9.06 12.78
N CYS A 187 27.58 -9.66 12.54
CA CYS A 187 28.51 -9.23 11.49
C CYS A 187 29.02 -7.77 11.63
N GLY A 188 28.86 -7.13 12.79
CA GLY A 188 29.18 -5.70 13.00
C GLY A 188 27.94 -4.83 13.13
N GLN A 189 26.86 -5.18 12.43
CA GLN A 189 25.60 -4.45 12.43
C GLN A 189 24.79 -4.68 13.72
N PHE A 190 24.29 -3.61 14.33
CA PHE A 190 23.32 -3.60 15.42
C PHE A 190 21.89 -3.79 14.88
N VAL A 191 21.31 -4.95 15.16
CA VAL A 191 20.05 -5.41 14.58
C VAL A 191 19.18 -6.16 15.58
N ASP A 192 17.93 -6.32 15.19
CA ASP A 192 17.02 -7.30 15.75
C ASP A 192 17.03 -8.57 14.88
N ARG A 193 16.70 -9.71 15.49
CA ARG A 193 16.81 -11.05 14.89
C ARG A 193 15.47 -11.69 14.69
N ASN A 194 15.27 -12.23 13.49
CA ASN A 194 14.01 -12.80 13.08
C ASN A 194 14.16 -14.20 12.47
N THR A 195 13.16 -15.04 12.72
CA THR A 195 12.95 -16.32 12.03
C THR A 195 11.76 -16.17 11.10
N ILE A 196 11.92 -16.53 9.81
CA ILE A 196 10.81 -16.56 8.85
C ILE A 196 10.18 -17.95 8.95
N VAL A 197 8.90 -17.99 9.33
CA VAL A 197 8.16 -19.21 9.69
C VAL A 197 7.40 -19.73 8.47
N ASN A 198 6.59 -18.88 7.84
CA ASN A 198 5.77 -19.20 6.66
C ASN A 198 6.14 -18.28 5.49
N PRO A 199 7.32 -18.48 4.86
CA PRO A 199 7.84 -17.57 3.82
C PRO A 199 6.91 -17.39 2.62
N GLU A 200 6.06 -18.37 2.31
CA GLU A 200 5.10 -18.33 1.21
C GLU A 200 4.03 -17.23 1.34
N LEU A 201 3.75 -16.74 2.56
CA LEU A 201 2.80 -15.65 2.80
C LEU A 201 3.24 -14.31 2.17
N VAL A 202 4.54 -14.19 1.86
CA VAL A 202 5.16 -13.01 1.25
C VAL A 202 5.86 -13.39 -0.07
N TYR A 203 6.69 -14.43 -0.07
CA TYR A 203 7.54 -14.80 -1.21
C TYR A 203 6.91 -15.83 -2.15
N GLY A 204 5.82 -16.48 -1.75
CA GLY A 204 5.16 -17.55 -2.51
C GLY A 204 4.06 -17.05 -3.42
N GLN A 205 3.58 -15.83 -3.21
CA GLN A 205 2.56 -15.23 -4.06
C GLN A 205 3.22 -14.47 -5.20
N THR A 206 3.05 -14.97 -6.43
CA THR A 206 3.14 -14.09 -7.58
C THR A 206 1.96 -13.14 -7.49
N PHE A 207 2.20 -11.90 -7.06
CA PHE A 207 1.22 -10.85 -7.31
C PHE A 207 0.95 -10.89 -8.81
N GLY A 208 -0.30 -11.16 -9.18
CA GLY A 208 -0.70 -11.03 -10.57
C GLY A 208 -0.22 -9.66 -11.04
N GLU A 209 0.33 -9.58 -12.25
CA GLU A 209 0.59 -8.30 -12.92
C GLU A 209 -0.58 -7.37 -12.58
N PRO A 210 -0.33 -6.20 -11.97
CA PRO A 210 -1.42 -5.31 -11.59
C PRO A 210 -2.31 -5.12 -12.82
N THR A 211 -3.58 -5.46 -12.70
CA THR A 211 -4.57 -5.33 -13.76
C THR A 211 -4.75 -3.85 -14.07
N GLN A 212 -3.88 -3.31 -14.93
CA GLN A 212 -3.71 -1.89 -15.25
C GLN A 212 -3.58 -0.97 -14.01
N SER A 213 -2.44 -0.29 -13.86
CA SER A 213 -2.30 0.72 -12.82
C SER A 213 -3.37 1.83 -12.93
N VAL A 214 -3.76 2.45 -11.81
CA VAL A 214 -4.66 3.62 -11.79
C VAL A 214 -4.18 4.71 -12.75
N GLN A 215 -2.86 4.89 -12.91
CA GLN A 215 -2.28 5.84 -13.87
C GLN A 215 -2.52 5.41 -15.33
N SER A 216 -2.51 4.11 -15.63
CA SER A 216 -2.91 3.56 -16.93
C SER A 216 -4.40 3.77 -17.19
N ILE A 217 -5.27 3.48 -16.21
CA ILE A 217 -6.73 3.68 -16.32
C ILE A 217 -7.05 5.17 -16.53
N MET A 218 -6.43 6.05 -15.74
CA MET A 218 -6.56 7.50 -15.88
C MET A 218 -6.01 8.02 -17.22
N GLY A 219 -4.92 7.44 -17.72
CA GLY A 219 -4.40 7.74 -19.05
C GLY A 219 -5.38 7.37 -20.16
N GLU A 220 -6.03 6.21 -20.06
CA GLU A 220 -7.04 5.76 -21.01
C GLU A 220 -8.31 6.64 -20.96
N LEU A 221 -8.78 6.97 -19.75
CA LEU A 221 -9.93 7.88 -19.56
C LEU A 221 -9.67 9.28 -20.12
N LEU A 222 -8.49 9.84 -19.89
CA LEU A 222 -8.14 11.20 -20.35
C LEU A 222 -7.96 11.30 -21.87
N THR A 223 -7.62 10.19 -22.53
CA THR A 223 -7.42 10.10 -23.98
C THR A 223 -8.65 9.58 -24.72
N MET A 224 -9.69 9.15 -24.00
CA MET A 224 -10.94 8.70 -24.58
C MET A 224 -11.64 9.83 -25.33
N ASN A 225 -11.92 9.57 -26.61
CA ASN A 225 -12.63 10.48 -27.50
C ASN A 225 -14.13 10.47 -27.18
N VAL A 226 -14.62 11.57 -26.59
CA VAL A 226 -16.03 11.80 -26.33
C VAL A 226 -16.62 12.49 -27.57
N PRO A 227 -17.54 11.85 -28.30
CA PRO A 227 -18.23 12.51 -29.40
C PRO A 227 -19.17 13.57 -28.83
N ILE A 228 -18.88 14.86 -29.09
CA ILE A 228 -19.78 15.97 -28.79
C ILE A 228 -20.47 16.38 -30.08
N TYR A 229 -21.80 16.35 -30.09
CA TYR A 229 -22.57 16.81 -31.23
C TYR A 229 -22.47 18.34 -31.35
N GLY A 230 -22.04 18.84 -32.51
CA GLY A 230 -21.85 20.27 -32.78
C GLY A 230 -20.42 20.81 -32.61
N SER A 231 -19.44 19.96 -32.25
CA SER A 231 -18.01 20.26 -32.48
C SER A 231 -17.54 19.67 -33.80
N ASP A 232 -16.51 20.26 -34.41
CA ASP A 232 -15.90 19.80 -35.68
C ASP A 232 -15.12 18.46 -35.55
N GLY A 233 -15.54 17.59 -34.64
CA GLY A 233 -14.90 16.31 -34.34
C GLY A 233 -15.11 15.87 -32.88
N PRO A 234 -14.77 14.62 -32.54
CA PRO A 234 -14.72 14.16 -31.16
C PRO A 234 -13.68 14.96 -30.37
N VAL A 235 -13.96 15.19 -29.08
CA VAL A 235 -13.00 15.82 -28.16
C VAL A 235 -12.64 14.86 -27.06
N THR A 236 -11.41 14.91 -26.57
CA THR A 236 -11.02 14.05 -25.44
C THR A 236 -11.64 14.54 -24.14
N LEU A 237 -11.81 13.64 -23.16
CA LEU A 237 -12.24 14.01 -21.81
C LEU A 237 -11.32 15.09 -21.20
N HIS A 238 -10.01 15.02 -21.49
CA HIS A 238 -9.05 16.07 -21.13
C HIS A 238 -9.39 17.43 -21.73
N GLN A 239 -9.74 17.49 -23.02
CA GLN A 239 -10.15 18.74 -23.68
C GLN A 239 -11.46 19.30 -23.10
N LEU A 240 -12.40 18.43 -22.73
CA LEU A 240 -13.64 18.79 -22.03
C LEU A 240 -13.35 19.41 -20.65
N LEU A 241 -12.52 18.76 -19.83
CA LEU A 241 -12.12 19.27 -18.52
C LEU A 241 -11.37 20.60 -18.63
N HIS A 242 -10.47 20.73 -19.61
CA HIS A 242 -9.74 21.96 -19.87
C HIS A 242 -10.69 23.09 -20.31
N ARG A 243 -11.67 22.84 -21.19
CA ARG A 243 -12.69 23.82 -21.58
C ARG A 243 -13.57 24.23 -20.40
N GLY A 244 -13.95 23.30 -19.53
CA GLY A 244 -14.69 23.57 -18.30
C GLY A 244 -13.91 24.42 -17.29
N TYR A 245 -12.60 24.15 -17.14
CA TYR A 245 -11.70 24.93 -16.28
C TYR A 245 -11.60 26.40 -16.71
N HIS A 246 -11.52 26.65 -18.02
CA HIS A 246 -11.50 28.03 -18.56
C HIS A 246 -12.87 28.72 -18.48
N ALA A 247 -13.97 27.97 -18.51
CA ALA A 247 -15.32 28.52 -18.35
C ALA A 247 -15.68 28.87 -16.90
N ALA A 248 -15.08 28.20 -15.91
CA ALA A 248 -15.44 28.34 -14.49
C ALA A 248 -14.69 29.45 -13.73
N GLY A 249 -13.63 30.04 -14.29
CA GLY A 249 -12.75 30.97 -13.56
C GLY A 249 -11.94 30.24 -12.48
N ALA A 250 -10.62 30.41 -12.50
CA ALA A 250 -9.69 29.60 -11.70
C ALA A 250 -9.99 29.68 -10.19
N VAL A 251 -10.51 28.59 -9.60
CA VAL A 251 -10.57 28.38 -8.15
C VAL A 251 -9.71 27.18 -7.78
N SER A 252 -8.75 27.49 -6.89
CA SER A 252 -7.67 26.72 -6.30
C SER A 252 -7.84 25.20 -6.05
N THR A 253 -6.69 24.54 -6.20
CA THR A 253 -6.40 23.10 -6.23
C THR A 253 -6.28 22.47 -4.84
N THR A 254 -7.39 22.22 -4.12
CA THR A 254 -7.42 21.23 -3.02
C THR A 254 -8.85 20.73 -2.79
N ALA A 255 -9.42 20.07 -3.79
CA ALA A 255 -10.66 19.30 -3.69
C ALA A 255 -10.70 18.40 -4.93
N ARG A 256 -9.94 17.30 -4.94
CA ARG A 256 -9.67 16.56 -6.18
C ARG A 256 -10.46 15.27 -6.35
N ILE A 257 -11.04 14.66 -5.32
CA ILE A 257 -11.81 13.41 -5.49
C ILE A 257 -13.32 13.66 -5.42
N SER A 258 -13.82 14.36 -4.40
CA SER A 258 -15.25 14.70 -4.31
C SER A 258 -15.72 15.54 -5.50
N LYS A 259 -14.91 16.49 -5.97
CA LYS A 259 -15.24 17.29 -7.16
C LYS A 259 -15.16 16.49 -8.46
N LEU A 260 -14.30 15.46 -8.55
CA LEU A 260 -14.30 14.56 -9.70
C LEU A 260 -15.55 13.68 -9.69
N ARG A 261 -15.99 13.20 -8.51
CA ARG A 261 -17.26 12.48 -8.33
C ARG A 261 -18.46 13.34 -8.71
N GLU A 262 -18.52 14.56 -8.17
CA GLU A 262 -19.57 15.54 -8.52
C GLU A 262 -19.57 15.86 -10.02
N ALA A 263 -18.40 16.03 -10.63
CA ALA A 263 -18.28 16.31 -12.07
C ALA A 263 -18.70 15.11 -12.93
N ALA A 264 -18.33 13.88 -12.55
CA ALA A 264 -18.73 12.65 -13.24
C ALA A 264 -20.25 12.42 -13.13
N THR A 265 -20.82 12.55 -11.93
CA THR A 265 -22.26 12.45 -11.71
C THR A 265 -23.03 13.55 -12.46
N ALA A 266 -22.52 14.79 -12.47
CA ALA A 266 -23.11 15.87 -13.24
C ALA A 266 -23.07 15.60 -14.76
N ALA A 267 -21.97 15.05 -15.28
CA ALA A 267 -21.85 14.66 -16.68
C ALA A 267 -22.81 13.52 -17.06
N GLN A 268 -22.93 12.50 -16.20
CA GLN A 268 -23.88 11.40 -16.37
C GLN A 268 -25.33 11.91 -16.40
N ASN A 269 -25.70 12.80 -15.46
CA ASN A 269 -27.02 13.40 -15.40
C ASN A 269 -27.31 14.29 -16.62
N ALA A 270 -26.35 15.09 -17.07
CA ALA A 270 -26.49 15.92 -18.26
C ALA A 270 -26.69 15.07 -19.52
N LEU A 271 -25.97 13.95 -19.64
CA LEU A 271 -26.12 13.00 -20.74
C LEU A 271 -27.49 12.31 -20.70
N ALA A 272 -27.97 11.89 -19.53
CA ALA A 272 -29.29 11.29 -19.36
C ALA A 272 -30.42 12.26 -19.74
N ILE A 273 -30.33 13.53 -19.31
CA ILE A 273 -31.28 14.60 -19.68
C ILE A 273 -31.24 14.84 -21.19
N HIS A 274 -30.05 14.89 -21.79
CA HIS A 274 -29.89 15.10 -23.22
C HIS A 274 -30.53 13.96 -24.03
N ILE A 275 -30.29 12.70 -23.64
CA ILE A 275 -30.92 11.52 -24.26
C ILE A 275 -32.44 11.57 -24.09
N GLN A 276 -32.95 11.95 -22.92
CA GLN A 276 -34.38 12.08 -22.68
C GLN A 276 -35.02 13.14 -23.57
N GLN A 277 -34.41 14.33 -23.68
CA GLN A 277 -34.86 15.41 -24.54
C GLN A 277 -34.88 14.98 -26.03
N HIS A 278 -33.88 14.22 -26.45
CA HIS A 278 -33.78 13.73 -27.83
C HIS A 278 -34.81 12.62 -28.16
N ASN A 279 -35.07 11.72 -27.22
CA ASN A 279 -36.12 10.70 -27.36
C ASN A 279 -37.52 11.33 -27.44
N THR A 280 -37.73 12.49 -26.80
CA THR A 280 -38.98 13.24 -26.91
C THR A 280 -39.10 14.07 -28.20
N SER A 281 -38.00 14.33 -28.92
CA SER A 281 -38.00 15.10 -30.19
C SER A 281 -38.11 14.22 -31.45
N GLY A 282 -38.32 12.91 -31.30
CA GLY A 282 -38.62 12.01 -32.42
C GLY A 282 -37.44 11.68 -33.35
N SER A 283 -36.21 11.97 -32.93
CA SER A 283 -35.01 11.73 -33.73
C SER A 283 -34.26 10.51 -33.18
N ILE A 284 -34.17 9.45 -33.98
CA ILE A 284 -33.49 8.19 -33.64
C ILE A 284 -31.98 8.43 -33.61
N ILE A 285 -31.34 8.17 -32.47
CA ILE A 285 -29.87 8.20 -32.34
C ILE A 285 -29.29 6.90 -32.91
N ASP A 286 -28.25 7.07 -33.73
CA ASP A 286 -27.41 6.03 -34.33
C ASP A 286 -26.71 5.18 -33.24
N ARG A 287 -26.61 3.88 -33.48
CA ARG A 287 -26.44 2.81 -32.48
C ARG A 287 -25.01 2.63 -31.95
N PHE A 288 -24.18 3.67 -31.98
CA PHE A 288 -22.79 3.63 -31.47
C PHE A 288 -22.59 4.22 -30.07
N SER A 289 -23.66 4.72 -29.43
CA SER A 289 -23.60 5.18 -28.03
C SER A 289 -23.60 4.07 -26.97
N PRO A 290 -24.24 2.89 -27.14
CA PRO A 290 -24.30 1.90 -26.05
C PRO A 290 -22.94 1.28 -25.72
N GLU A 291 -22.09 1.04 -26.72
CA GLU A 291 -20.74 0.50 -26.51
C GLU A 291 -19.81 1.53 -25.89
N HIS A 292 -19.92 2.80 -26.29
CA HIS A 292 -19.09 3.88 -25.73
C HIS A 292 -19.51 4.25 -24.31
N ILE A 293 -20.82 4.35 -24.07
CA ILE A 293 -21.39 4.55 -22.72
C ILE A 293 -21.09 3.32 -21.85
N GLY A 294 -21.20 2.11 -22.40
CA GLY A 294 -20.84 0.87 -21.74
C GLY A 294 -19.38 0.85 -21.34
N ARG A 295 -18.45 1.17 -22.26
CA ARG A 295 -17.02 1.21 -21.95
C ARG A 295 -16.66 2.30 -20.94
N MET A 296 -17.28 3.47 -21.01
CA MET A 296 -17.06 4.54 -20.03
C MET A 296 -17.63 4.17 -18.66
N ALA A 297 -18.80 3.53 -18.61
CA ALA A 297 -19.37 2.97 -17.38
C ALA A 297 -18.46 1.87 -16.82
N ASP A 298 -17.99 0.92 -17.64
CA ASP A 298 -17.08 -0.15 -17.23
C ASP A 298 -15.77 0.40 -16.67
N LEU A 299 -15.20 1.46 -17.27
CA LEU A 299 -13.97 2.10 -16.77
C LEU A 299 -14.22 2.92 -15.50
N LEU A 300 -15.39 3.54 -15.36
CA LEU A 300 -15.77 4.23 -14.13
C LEU A 300 -16.07 3.23 -13.01
N ASP A 301 -16.67 2.08 -13.32
CA ASP A 301 -16.92 0.98 -12.39
C ASP A 301 -15.61 0.29 -11.99
N GLN A 302 -14.66 0.13 -12.92
CA GLN A 302 -13.30 -0.34 -12.61
C GLN A 302 -12.55 0.66 -11.75
N LEU A 303 -12.60 1.94 -12.10
CA LEU A 303 -12.00 2.99 -11.28
C LEU A 303 -12.68 3.06 -9.90
N GLU A 304 -14.00 2.89 -9.81
CA GLU A 304 -14.71 2.81 -8.53
C GLU A 304 -14.39 1.54 -7.76
N ALA A 305 -14.17 0.40 -8.42
CA ALA A 305 -13.72 -0.84 -7.78
C ALA A 305 -12.30 -0.69 -7.22
N GLU A 306 -11.37 -0.18 -8.02
CA GLU A 306 -9.99 0.13 -7.59
C GLU A 306 -9.98 1.18 -6.47
N LEU A 307 -10.83 2.23 -6.56
CA LEU A 307 -10.97 3.26 -5.53
C LEU A 307 -11.79 2.82 -4.32
N ARG A 308 -12.65 1.79 -4.40
CA ARG A 308 -13.33 1.17 -3.24
C ARG A 308 -12.43 0.17 -2.54
N ILE A 309 -11.59 -0.51 -3.30
CA ILE A 309 -10.47 -1.29 -2.77
C ILE A 309 -9.47 -0.34 -2.08
N GLY A 310 -9.27 0.87 -2.61
CA GLY A 310 -8.48 1.97 -1.99
C GLY A 310 -9.26 2.95 -1.10
N GLY A 311 -10.55 2.74 -0.82
CA GLY A 311 -11.43 3.77 -0.26
C GLY A 311 -12.75 3.21 0.25
N GLY A 312 -12.72 2.63 1.44
CA GLY A 312 -13.92 2.31 2.22
C GLY A 312 -14.62 3.56 2.75
N GLU A 313 -15.30 4.30 1.86
CA GLU A 313 -16.63 4.94 1.93
C GLU A 313 -16.84 5.97 0.78
#